data_AF-A0A1B6JN48-F1
#
_entry.id   AF-A0A1B6JN48-F1
#
_cell.length_a   1.000
_cell.length_b   1.000
_cell.length_c   1.000
_cell.angle_alpha   90.00
_cell.angle_beta   90.00
_cell.angle_gamma   90.00
#
_symmetry.space_group_name_H-M   'P 1'
#
loop_
_entity.id
_entity.type
_entity.pdbx_description
1 polymer ?
#
loop_
_entity_poly.entity_id
_entity_poly.type
_entity_poly.pdbx_seq_one_letter_code
_entity_poly.pdbx_strand_id
1 'polypeptide(L)'
;MFKFGFVSDQTQEKEGSLSGDGALRNLDWLPSKEILICDEKTVYNKQHDQNDVDVASVRLEKITYIKPTSIIKRVKDEKLEIDENISTAEENHSDLIPSLYEGGLKVWECTYDIANYLERSQVSCASVLDLGCGVGLLGILALKLGADQVYFQDYESNGKY
;
A
#
# COMPACT_ATOMS: atom_id res chain seq x y z
N MET A 1 1.06 10.50 16.98
CA MET A 1 2.35 9.76 17.02
C MET A 1 2.02 8.29 16.87
N PHE A 2 2.38 7.71 15.73
CA PHE A 2 2.19 6.28 15.47
C PHE A 2 3.13 5.49 16.39
N LYS A 3 2.61 4.53 17.15
CA LYS A 3 3.42 3.63 17.98
C LYS A 3 3.37 2.26 17.34
N PHE A 4 4.51 1.78 16.85
CA PHE A 4 4.65 0.36 16.58
C PHE A 4 4.50 -0.37 17.91
N GLY A 5 3.50 -1.25 18.00
CA GLY A 5 3.24 -2.09 19.17
C GLY A 5 4.27 -3.21 19.32
N PHE A 6 5.56 -2.90 19.15
CA PHE A 6 6.63 -3.83 19.47
C PHE A 6 6.54 -4.12 20.97
N VAL A 7 6.21 -5.36 21.31
CA VAL A 7 6.23 -5.85 22.68
C VAL A 7 7.64 -5.62 23.20
N SER A 8 7.79 -4.79 24.23
CA SER A 8 9.08 -4.62 24.90
C SER A 8 9.47 -5.95 25.56
N ASP A 9 10.75 -6.34 25.46
CA ASP A 9 11.36 -7.57 25.96
C ASP A 9 11.15 -7.90 27.47
N GLN A 10 10.38 -7.10 28.21
CA GLN A 10 10.10 -7.29 29.63
C GLN A 10 8.84 -8.12 29.94
N THR A 11 8.22 -8.74 28.93
CA THR A 11 7.14 -9.72 29.11
C THR A 11 7.47 -11.07 28.47
N GLN A 12 8.71 -11.54 28.64
CA GLN A 12 9.02 -12.96 28.46
C GLN A 12 8.53 -13.75 29.68
N GLU A 13 7.23 -14.06 29.74
CA GLU A 13 6.72 -15.19 30.54
C GLU A 13 5.29 -15.58 30.11
N LYS A 14 5.14 -15.87 28.80
CA LYS A 14 4.24 -16.89 28.21
C LYS A 14 4.14 -16.69 26.69
N GLU A 15 5.28 -16.65 26.01
CA GLU A 15 5.30 -16.93 24.58
C GLU A 15 5.86 -18.34 24.40
N GLY A 16 5.00 -19.22 23.89
CA GLY A 16 5.47 -20.46 23.30
C GLY A 16 6.44 -20.09 22.20
N SER A 17 7.71 -20.41 22.41
CA SER A 17 8.75 -20.21 21.42
C SER A 17 8.31 -20.85 20.10
N LEU A 18 8.07 -20.06 19.05
CA LEU A 18 7.91 -20.54 17.68
C LEU A 18 9.27 -20.99 17.12
N SER A 19 9.99 -21.79 17.89
CA SER A 19 11.24 -22.46 17.50
C SER A 19 10.89 -23.86 17.01
N GLY A 20 10.20 -23.91 15.87
CA GLY A 20 9.92 -25.17 15.19
C GLY A 20 9.10 -24.99 13.92
N ASP A 21 9.56 -25.59 12.82
CA ASP A 21 8.86 -25.71 11.52
C ASP A 21 7.42 -26.26 11.66
N GLY A 22 7.10 -26.90 12.79
CA GLY A 22 5.75 -27.37 13.12
C GLY A 22 4.76 -26.29 13.55
N ALA A 23 5.21 -25.13 14.02
CA ALA A 23 4.31 -24.08 14.51
C ALA A 23 3.80 -23.16 13.39
N LEU A 24 4.59 -22.97 12.31
CA LEU A 24 4.15 -22.28 11.09
C LEU A 24 3.07 -23.07 10.32
N ARG A 25 3.01 -24.39 10.51
CA ARG A 25 2.06 -25.29 9.83
C ARG A 25 0.62 -25.16 10.35
N ASN A 26 0.42 -24.56 11.52
CA ASN A 26 -0.88 -24.41 12.16
C ASN A 26 -1.35 -22.94 12.21
N LEU A 27 -0.78 -22.07 11.40
CA LEU A 27 -1.28 -20.70 11.24
C LEU A 27 -2.47 -20.71 10.29
N ASP A 28 -3.59 -20.17 10.76
CA ASP A 28 -4.76 -19.89 9.93
C ASP A 28 -4.46 -18.64 9.09
N TRP A 29 -3.79 -18.83 7.96
CA TRP A 29 -3.47 -17.76 7.02
C TRP A 29 -4.73 -17.21 6.37
N LEU A 30 -4.83 -15.88 6.30
CA LEU A 30 -5.83 -15.23 5.47
C LEU A 30 -5.57 -15.57 3.99
N PRO A 31 -6.61 -15.83 3.19
CA PRO A 31 -6.43 -16.08 1.76
C PRO A 31 -5.90 -14.82 1.08
N SER A 32 -4.85 -14.98 0.27
CA SER A 32 -4.37 -13.94 -0.63
C SER A 32 -5.03 -14.08 -2.01
N LYS A 33 -5.11 -12.97 -2.75
CA LYS A 33 -5.65 -12.94 -4.10
C LYS A 33 -4.74 -12.12 -4.99
N GLU A 34 -4.34 -12.70 -6.12
CA GLU A 34 -3.62 -11.98 -7.16
C GLU A 34 -4.60 -11.08 -7.93
N ILE A 35 -4.21 -9.83 -8.13
CA ILE A 35 -4.96 -8.85 -8.92
C ILE A 35 -4.11 -8.52 -10.15
N LEU A 36 -4.58 -8.95 -11.32
CA LEU A 36 -3.98 -8.54 -12.58
C LEU A 36 -4.41 -7.10 -12.89
N ILE A 37 -3.45 -6.27 -13.27
CA ILE A 37 -3.71 -4.90 -13.73
C ILE A 37 -4.65 -4.99 -14.94
N CYS A 38 -5.82 -4.34 -14.87
CA CYS A 38 -6.83 -4.35 -15.91
C CYS A 38 -6.27 -3.88 -17.27
N ASP A 39 -6.87 -4.33 -18.38
CA ASP A 39 -6.56 -3.92 -19.76
C ASP A 39 -6.33 -2.40 -19.86
N GLU A 40 -5.24 -1.98 -20.53
CA GLU A 40 -4.83 -0.60 -20.81
C GLU A 40 -6.03 0.30 -21.18
N LYS A 41 -7.01 -0.23 -21.91
CA LYS A 41 -8.19 0.52 -22.35
C LYS A 41 -9.09 1.01 -21.21
N THR A 42 -9.05 0.38 -20.04
CA THR A 42 -9.89 0.76 -18.89
C THR A 42 -9.20 1.79 -18.01
N VAL A 43 -7.87 1.73 -17.91
CA VAL A 43 -7.06 2.56 -17.02
C VAL A 43 -6.82 3.96 -17.60
N TYR A 44 -6.58 4.09 -18.92
CA TYR A 44 -6.19 5.36 -19.53
C TYR A 44 -7.34 6.28 -19.97
N ASN A 45 -8.59 5.80 -19.98
CA ASN A 45 -9.71 6.53 -20.56
C ASN A 45 -10.49 7.41 -19.56
N LYS A 46 -10.21 7.31 -18.25
CA LYS A 46 -10.81 8.22 -17.27
C LYS A 46 -9.92 9.47 -17.18
N GLN A 47 -10.39 10.57 -17.77
CA GLN A 47 -9.81 11.89 -17.48
C GLN A 47 -10.01 12.18 -15.99
N HIS A 48 -8.95 12.55 -15.29
CA HIS A 48 -8.99 12.98 -13.90
C HIS A 48 -8.83 14.50 -13.85
N ASP A 49 -9.63 15.17 -13.01
CA ASP A 49 -9.45 16.59 -12.74
C ASP A 49 -8.08 16.80 -12.06
N GLN A 50 -7.41 17.90 -12.35
CA GLN A 50 -6.14 18.25 -11.72
C GLN A 50 -6.28 18.37 -10.19
N ASN A 51 -7.49 18.68 -9.71
CA ASN A 51 -7.80 18.73 -8.29
C ASN A 51 -7.91 17.34 -7.64
N ASP A 52 -8.11 16.27 -8.43
CA ASP A 52 -8.29 14.92 -7.91
C ASP A 52 -7.01 14.16 -7.63
N VAL A 53 -5.88 14.72 -8.06
CA VAL A 53 -4.57 14.07 -7.97
C VAL A 53 -3.63 14.83 -7.07
N ASP A 54 -2.73 14.09 -6.44
CA ASP A 54 -1.53 14.60 -5.79
C ASP A 54 -0.29 14.13 -6.55
N VAL A 55 0.82 14.81 -6.31
CA VAL A 55 2.10 14.51 -6.95
C VAL A 55 3.15 14.25 -5.88
N ALA A 56 3.62 13.02 -5.81
CA ALA A 56 4.83 12.69 -5.09
C ALA A 56 6.04 13.11 -5.92
N SER A 57 6.82 14.04 -5.40
CA SER A 57 8.08 14.48 -6.02
C SER A 57 9.25 13.92 -5.24
N VAL A 58 10.08 13.12 -5.91
CA VAL A 58 11.29 12.52 -5.34
C VAL A 58 12.44 12.87 -6.29
N ARG A 59 13.27 13.84 -5.87
CA ARG A 59 14.27 14.56 -6.68
C ARG A 59 13.82 14.91 -8.12
N LEU A 60 14.14 14.05 -9.09
CA LEU A 60 13.87 14.26 -10.52
C LEU A 60 12.58 13.57 -10.97
N GLU A 61 12.16 12.55 -10.24
CA GLU A 61 10.97 11.78 -10.56
C GLU A 61 9.73 12.41 -9.93
N LYS A 62 8.67 12.42 -10.73
CA LYS A 62 7.33 12.85 -10.31
C LYS A 62 6.36 11.72 -10.58
N ILE A 63 5.67 11.30 -9.54
CA ILE A 63 4.67 10.23 -9.60
C ILE A 63 3.34 10.84 -9.18
N THR A 64 2.36 10.79 -10.06
CA THR A 64 1.01 11.29 -9.81
C THR A 64 0.14 10.15 -9.30
N TYR A 65 -0.63 10.41 -8.24
CA TYR A 65 -1.58 9.45 -7.68
C TYR A 65 -2.91 10.14 -7.34
N ILE A 66 -3.99 9.38 -7.24
CA ILE A 66 -5.32 9.92 -6.94
C ILE A 66 -5.41 10.17 -5.43
N LYS A 67 -5.95 11.31 -5.03
CA LYS A 67 -6.19 11.65 -3.62
C LYS A 67 -7.17 10.66 -2.99
N PRO A 68 -6.96 10.25 -1.71
CA PRO A 68 -7.95 9.47 -0.97
C PRO A 68 -9.34 10.08 -1.00
N THR A 69 -9.42 11.40 -0.80
CA THR A 69 -10.69 12.14 -0.80
C THR A 69 -11.41 12.07 -2.15
N SER A 70 -10.67 12.11 -3.26
CA SER A 70 -11.24 11.98 -4.60
C SER A 70 -11.69 10.55 -4.91
N ILE A 71 -10.97 9.54 -4.42
CA ILE A 71 -11.39 8.13 -4.51
C ILE A 71 -12.73 7.94 -3.78
N ILE A 72 -12.80 8.38 -2.52
CA ILE A 72 -14.00 8.23 -1.67
C ILE A 72 -15.18 8.98 -2.28
N LYS A 73 -14.97 10.22 -2.75
CA LYS A 73 -16.00 11.00 -3.43
C LYS A 73 -16.51 10.27 -4.67
N ARG A 74 -15.62 9.77 -5.53
CA ARG A 74 -15.99 9.07 -6.76
C ARG A 74 -16.80 7.81 -6.48
N VAL A 75 -16.37 7.01 -5.52
CA VAL A 75 -17.07 5.78 -5.13
C VAL A 75 -18.50 6.11 -4.66
N LYS A 76 -18.67 7.18 -3.88
CA LYS A 76 -20.00 7.66 -3.45
C LYS A 76 -20.84 8.19 -4.62
N ASP A 77 -20.26 9.03 -5.48
CA ASP A 77 -20.95 9.67 -6.62
C ASP A 77 -21.39 8.63 -7.67
N GLU A 78 -20.53 7.66 -7.97
CA GLU A 78 -20.79 6.58 -8.94
C GLU A 78 -21.57 5.40 -8.31
N LYS A 79 -21.89 5.46 -7.00
CA LYS A 79 -22.56 4.39 -6.23
C LYS A 79 -21.88 3.02 -6.39
N LEU A 80 -20.54 3.03 -6.39
CA LEU A 80 -19.74 1.82 -6.43
C LEU A 80 -19.70 1.19 -5.03
N GLU A 81 -19.47 -0.13 -4.98
CA GLU A 81 -19.23 -0.81 -3.71
C GLU A 81 -17.91 -0.31 -3.12
N ILE A 82 -17.95 0.20 -1.89
CA ILE A 82 -16.76 0.54 -1.11
C ILE A 82 -16.46 -0.60 -0.15
N ASP A 83 -15.18 -0.86 0.10
CA ASP A 83 -14.77 -1.78 1.15
C ASP A 83 -15.27 -1.26 2.52
N GLU A 84 -15.91 -2.13 3.31
CA GLU A 84 -16.45 -1.75 4.62
C GLU A 84 -15.36 -1.24 5.57
N ASN A 85 -14.13 -1.75 5.46
CA ASN A 85 -13.01 -1.29 6.29
C ASN A 85 -12.56 0.11 5.90
N ILE A 86 -12.55 0.42 4.60
CA ILE A 86 -12.24 1.77 4.10
C ILE A 86 -13.33 2.76 4.53
N SER A 87 -14.60 2.36 4.42
CA SER A 87 -15.73 3.19 4.90
C SER A 87 -15.61 3.46 6.40
N THR A 88 -15.33 2.42 7.19
CA THR A 88 -15.15 2.53 8.64
C THR A 88 -13.96 3.43 9.00
N ALA A 89 -12.85 3.30 8.29
CA ALA A 89 -11.68 4.16 8.47
C ALA A 89 -11.99 5.63 8.17
N GLU A 90 -12.68 5.91 7.06
CA GLU A 90 -13.10 7.26 6.68
C GLU A 90 -14.07 7.88 7.69
N GLU A 91 -15.07 7.11 8.14
CA GLU A 91 -16.06 7.55 9.14
C GLU A 91 -15.41 7.90 10.49
N ASN A 92 -14.37 7.15 10.87
CA ASN A 92 -13.61 7.40 12.09
C ASN A 92 -12.50 8.44 11.90
N HIS A 93 -12.35 9.01 10.70
CA HIS A 93 -11.22 9.87 10.33
C HIS A 93 -9.87 9.26 10.72
N SER A 94 -9.75 7.94 10.55
CA SER A 94 -8.57 7.16 10.94
C SER A 94 -7.81 6.71 9.71
N ASP A 95 -6.53 7.04 9.67
CA ASP A 95 -5.63 6.57 8.61
C ASP A 95 -5.25 5.10 8.75
N LEU A 96 -5.54 4.48 9.91
CA LEU A 96 -5.21 3.10 10.22
C LEU A 96 -6.17 2.55 11.28
N ILE A 97 -6.66 1.34 11.07
CA ILE A 97 -7.35 0.52 12.05
C ILE A 97 -6.68 -0.86 12.01
N PRO A 98 -5.87 -1.22 13.02
CA PRO A 98 -5.05 -2.43 12.97
C PRO A 98 -5.85 -3.67 12.58
N SER A 99 -5.34 -4.44 11.63
CA SER A 99 -5.95 -5.66 11.09
C SER A 99 -7.26 -5.46 10.31
N LEU A 100 -7.76 -4.23 10.17
CA LEU A 100 -8.96 -3.91 9.40
C LEU A 100 -8.62 -3.01 8.20
N TYR A 101 -7.82 -1.97 8.42
CA TYR A 101 -7.38 -1.02 7.40
C TYR A 101 -5.98 -0.54 7.75
N GLU A 102 -4.99 -0.84 6.92
CA GLU A 102 -3.58 -0.51 7.16
C GLU A 102 -3.15 0.77 6.44
N GLY A 103 -4.12 1.53 5.93
CA GLY A 103 -3.89 2.86 5.38
C GLY A 103 -3.51 2.87 3.91
N GLY A 104 -3.89 1.84 3.13
CA GLY A 104 -3.49 1.69 1.73
C GLY A 104 -3.77 2.87 0.79
N LEU A 105 -4.72 3.76 1.13
CA LEU A 105 -4.97 4.98 0.34
C LEU A 105 -4.00 6.13 0.68
N LYS A 106 -3.44 6.15 1.89
CA LYS A 106 -2.58 7.25 2.35
C LYS A 106 -1.12 6.98 2.00
N VAL A 107 -0.44 8.03 1.53
CA VAL A 107 1.03 8.01 1.46
C VAL A 107 1.60 8.36 2.84
N TRP A 108 2.32 7.42 3.45
CA TRP A 108 2.97 7.61 4.74
C TRP A 108 4.28 8.41 4.59
N GLU A 109 4.66 9.18 5.61
CA GLU A 109 5.85 10.04 5.55
C GLU A 109 7.13 9.23 5.28
N CYS A 110 7.25 8.04 5.87
CA CYS A 110 8.39 7.14 5.65
C CYS A 110 8.52 6.66 4.19
N THR A 111 7.43 6.68 3.41
CA THR A 111 7.50 6.41 1.97
C THR A 111 8.45 7.39 1.28
N TYR A 112 8.44 8.67 1.66
CA TYR A 112 9.34 9.67 1.10
C TYR A 112 10.79 9.47 1.57
N ASP A 113 11.00 9.01 2.81
CA ASP A 113 12.34 8.69 3.31
C ASP A 113 12.97 7.55 2.51
N ILE A 114 12.21 6.48 2.28
CA ILE A 114 12.65 5.33 1.47
C ILE A 114 12.87 5.74 0.01
N ALA A 115 11.95 6.53 -0.57
CA ALA A 115 12.08 7.01 -1.93
C ALA A 115 13.38 7.82 -2.15
N ASN A 116 13.69 8.73 -1.23
CA ASN A 116 14.93 9.51 -1.26
C ASN A 116 16.20 8.65 -1.10
N TYR A 117 16.08 7.50 -0.43
CA TYR A 117 17.15 6.52 -0.29
C TYR A 117 17.31 5.66 -1.55
N LEU A 118 16.20 5.21 -2.15
CA LEU A 118 16.19 4.41 -3.38
C LEU A 118 16.85 5.15 -4.55
N GLU A 119 16.62 6.45 -4.71
CA GLU A 119 17.29 7.25 -5.75
C GLU A 119 18.82 7.37 -5.58
N ARG A 120 19.36 6.98 -4.43
CA ARG A 120 20.82 6.88 -4.20
C ARG A 120 21.34 5.46 -4.43
N SER A 121 20.43 4.52 -4.59
CA SER A 121 20.71 3.09 -4.69
C SER A 121 20.59 2.64 -6.15
N GLN A 122 21.33 1.61 -6.52
CA GLN A 122 21.25 1.03 -7.85
C GLN A 122 20.22 -0.10 -7.84
N VAL A 123 19.02 0.18 -8.37
CA VAL A 123 17.94 -0.83 -8.51
C VAL A 123 17.78 -1.33 -9.95
N SER A 124 18.71 -0.96 -10.83
CA SER A 124 18.72 -1.38 -12.23
C SER A 124 18.84 -2.90 -12.36
N CYS A 125 18.03 -3.50 -13.22
CA CYS A 125 18.01 -4.95 -13.51
C CYS A 125 17.65 -5.83 -12.30
N ALA A 126 16.86 -5.31 -11.36
CA ALA A 126 16.40 -6.04 -10.18
C ALA A 126 14.93 -6.49 -10.34
N SER A 127 14.61 -7.61 -9.68
CA SER A 127 13.23 -7.96 -9.33
C SER A 127 12.91 -7.39 -7.95
N VAL A 128 11.92 -6.51 -7.85
CA VAL A 128 11.58 -5.80 -6.61
C VAL A 128 10.21 -6.26 -6.10
N LEU A 129 10.05 -6.33 -4.79
CA LEU A 129 8.75 -6.51 -4.11
C LEU A 129 8.48 -5.27 -3.25
N ASP A 130 7.39 -4.58 -3.55
CA ASP A 130 6.83 -3.51 -2.72
C ASP A 130 5.75 -4.12 -1.81
N LEU A 131 6.11 -4.36 -0.54
CA LEU A 131 5.29 -5.06 0.44
C LEU A 131 4.59 -4.05 1.35
N GLY A 132 3.25 -4.10 1.42
CA GLY A 132 2.46 -3.00 1.97
C GLY A 132 2.57 -1.76 1.08
N CYS A 133 2.36 -1.96 -0.23
CA CYS A 133 2.68 -0.95 -1.23
C CYS A 133 1.76 0.29 -1.17
N GLY A 134 0.58 0.18 -0.57
CA GLY A 134 -0.47 1.20 -0.60
C GLY A 134 -0.73 1.68 -2.02
N VAL A 135 -0.50 2.96 -2.28
CA VAL A 135 -0.64 3.56 -3.62
C VAL A 135 0.45 3.15 -4.64
N GLY A 136 1.42 2.32 -4.25
CA GLY A 136 2.45 1.74 -5.13
C GLY A 136 3.61 2.68 -5.49
N LEU A 137 3.80 3.76 -4.73
CA LEU A 137 4.77 4.81 -5.06
C LEU A 137 6.21 4.28 -5.17
N LEU A 138 6.65 3.44 -4.22
CA LEU A 138 8.02 2.92 -4.19
C LEU A 138 8.28 1.93 -5.32
N GLY A 139 7.34 1.03 -5.58
CA GLY A 139 7.43 0.11 -6.70
C GLY A 139 7.44 0.82 -8.06
N ILE A 140 6.62 1.85 -8.25
CA ILE A 140 6.65 2.68 -9.47
C ILE A 140 7.98 3.43 -9.58
N LEU A 141 8.51 3.96 -8.47
CA LEU A 141 9.83 4.59 -8.46
C LEU A 141 10.93 3.60 -8.83
N ALA A 142 10.87 2.36 -8.33
CA ALA A 142 11.84 1.32 -8.66
C ALA A 142 11.84 1.01 -10.16
N LEU A 143 10.67 0.93 -10.81
CA LEU A 143 10.55 0.80 -12.26
C LEU A 143 11.20 1.98 -12.99
N LYS A 144 10.93 3.22 -12.55
CA LYS A 144 11.53 4.44 -13.13
C LYS A 144 13.05 4.47 -12.99
N LEU A 145 13.58 3.89 -11.92
CA LEU A 145 15.02 3.76 -11.66
C LEU A 145 15.66 2.52 -12.34
N GLY A 146 14.89 1.76 -13.12
CA GLY A 146 15.40 0.70 -14.00
C GLY A 146 15.25 -0.73 -13.47
N ALA A 147 14.40 -0.98 -12.47
CA ALA A 147 14.04 -2.36 -12.11
C ALA A 147 13.39 -3.08 -13.30
N ASP A 148 13.71 -4.36 -13.49
CA ASP A 148 13.16 -5.16 -14.61
C ASP A 148 11.70 -5.53 -14.36
N GLN A 149 11.34 -5.77 -13.11
CA GLN A 149 10.01 -6.15 -12.69
C GLN A 149 9.76 -5.77 -11.24
N VAL A 150 8.51 -5.44 -10.93
CA VAL A 150 8.06 -5.11 -9.58
C VAL A 150 6.78 -5.85 -9.26
N TYR A 151 6.75 -6.50 -8.10
CA TYR A 151 5.55 -7.08 -7.52
C TYR A 151 5.01 -6.14 -6.45
N PHE A 152 3.70 -5.94 -6.46
CA PHE A 152 3.00 -5.10 -5.50
C PHE A 152 2.14 -5.99 -4.61
N GLN A 153 2.27 -5.85 -3.30
CA GLN A 153 1.43 -6.53 -2.33
C GLN A 153 0.89 -5.52 -1.34
N ASP A 154 -0.41 -5.60 -1.07
CA ASP A 154 -1.07 -4.80 -0.05
C ASP A 154 -2.05 -5.68 0.72
N TYR A 155 -2.43 -5.26 1.93
CA TYR A 155 -3.41 -5.99 2.75
C TYR A 155 -4.84 -5.80 2.20
N GLU A 156 -5.09 -4.63 1.64
CA GLU A 156 -6.38 -4.18 1.13
C GLU A 156 -6.71 -4.87 -0.21
N SER A 157 -7.67 -5.79 -0.19
CA SER A 157 -7.95 -6.69 -1.32
C SER A 157 -8.76 -6.11 -2.49
N ASN A 158 -9.22 -4.85 -2.39
CA ASN A 158 -10.16 -4.26 -3.33
C ASN A 158 -9.53 -3.15 -4.18
N GLY A 159 -8.60 -3.55 -5.07
CA GLY A 159 -8.07 -2.70 -6.15
C GLY A 159 -9.07 -2.38 -7.28
N LYS A 160 -10.38 -2.30 -6.96
CA LYS A 160 -11.43 -1.86 -7.88
C LYS A 160 -11.86 -0.44 -7.52
N TYR A 161 -11.02 0.54 -7.84
CA TYR A 161 -11.39 1.96 -7.81
C TYR A 161 -11.58 2.50 -9.23
#